data_AF-A0AAV2ISJ8-F1
#
_entry.id   AF-A0AAV2ISJ8-F1
#
_cell.length_a   1.000
_cell.length_b   1.000
_cell.length_c   1.000
_cell.angle_alpha   90.00
_cell.angle_beta   90.00
_cell.angle_gamma   90.00
#
_symmetry.space_group_name_H-M   'P 1'
#
loop_
_entity.id
_entity.type
_entity.pdbx_description
1 polymer ?
#
loop_
_entity_poly.entity_id
_entity_poly.type
_entity_poly.pdbx_seq_one_letter_code
_entity_poly.pdbx_strand_id
1 'polypeptide(L)'
;MPGLNEYLFDGKDLEVTSQMKSDFDLDGFIIVRGLLNAEELDIIEEAVNGPDSLTSYAYGNDDGEGREARMCLWNNPGNDTTGA
;
A
#
# COMPACT_ATOMS: atom_id res chain seq x y z
N MET A 1 -20.06 3.40 11.59
CA MET A 1 -19.37 2.10 11.66
C MET A 1 -18.77 2.00 13.06
N PRO A 2 -18.80 0.85 13.75
CA PRO A 2 -18.16 0.70 15.05
C PRO A 2 -16.68 1.07 14.91
N GLY A 3 -16.11 1.68 15.96
CA GLY A 3 -14.84 2.40 15.92
C GLY A 3 -13.74 1.64 15.19
N LEU A 4 -13.13 2.30 14.21
CA LEU A 4 -11.99 1.79 13.46
C LEU A 4 -10.83 1.55 14.44
N ASN A 5 -10.16 0.40 14.38
CA ASN A 5 -8.98 0.10 15.23
C ASN A 5 -7.79 0.93 14.76
N GLU A 6 -7.75 2.17 15.23
CA GLU A 6 -6.74 3.16 14.87
C GLU A 6 -5.68 3.31 15.96
N TYR A 7 -4.43 3.33 15.50
CA TYR A 7 -3.23 3.53 16.30
C TYR A 7 -2.44 4.70 15.71
N LEU A 8 -1.73 5.45 16.56
CA LEU A 8 -0.84 6.51 16.12
C LEU A 8 0.60 6.01 16.17
N PHE A 9 1.34 6.22 15.09
CA PHE A 9 2.77 5.99 15.08
C PHE A 9 3.50 7.09 15.85
N ASP A 10 4.42 6.70 16.71
CA ASP A 10 5.17 7.62 17.59
C ASP A 10 6.47 8.14 16.96
N GLY A 11 6.76 7.75 15.71
CA GLY A 11 7.96 8.11 14.97
C GLY A 11 9.20 7.29 15.36
N LYS A 12 9.04 6.21 16.13
CA LYS A 12 10.11 5.27 16.49
C LYS A 12 9.84 3.90 15.86
N ASP A 13 10.17 2.82 16.55
CA ASP A 13 9.88 1.47 16.08
C ASP A 13 8.41 1.14 16.31
N LEU A 14 7.77 0.51 15.31
CA LEU A 14 6.40 0.02 15.46
C LEU A 14 6.39 -1.18 16.41
N GLU A 15 6.09 -0.95 17.68
CA GLU A 15 5.86 -2.02 18.65
C GLU A 15 4.45 -2.62 18.53
N VAL A 16 4.37 -3.91 18.22
CA VAL A 16 3.09 -4.62 18.13
C VAL A 16 2.59 -4.98 19.52
N THR A 17 1.60 -4.21 20.01
CA THR A 17 0.97 -4.49 21.30
C THR A 17 0.00 -5.68 21.22
N SER A 18 -0.30 -6.30 22.37
CA SER A 18 -1.30 -7.38 22.42
C SER A 18 -2.69 -6.92 21.97
N GLN A 19 -3.03 -5.64 22.16
CA GLN A 19 -4.31 -5.08 21.68
C GLN A 19 -4.33 -4.97 20.16
N MET A 20 -3.26 -4.45 19.55
CA MET A 20 -3.14 -4.38 18.08
C MET A 20 -3.29 -5.75 17.43
N LYS A 21 -2.69 -6.77 18.05
CA LYS A 21 -2.84 -8.15 17.59
C LYS A 21 -4.29 -8.64 17.70
N SER A 22 -4.93 -8.41 18.85
CA SER A 22 -6.32 -8.84 19.07
C SER A 22 -7.28 -8.18 18.08
N ASP A 23 -7.08 -6.90 17.81
CA ASP A 23 -7.87 -6.11 16.86
C ASP A 23 -7.67 -6.62 15.43
N PHE A 24 -6.43 -6.93 15.06
CA PHE A 24 -6.13 -7.55 13.77
C PHE A 24 -6.75 -8.95 13.64
N ASP A 25 -6.67 -9.78 14.68
CA ASP A 25 -7.25 -11.13 14.67
C ASP A 25 -8.79 -11.08 14.55
N LEU A 26 -9.43 -10.04 15.10
CA LEU A 26 -10.88 -9.86 15.09
C LEU A 26 -11.39 -9.26 13.77
N ASP A 27 -10.78 -8.15 13.33
CA ASP A 27 -11.28 -7.34 12.22
C ASP A 27 -10.52 -7.57 10.91
N GLY A 28 -9.42 -8.33 10.95
CA GLY A 28 -8.58 -8.66 9.80
C GLY A 28 -7.66 -7.52 9.36
N PHE A 29 -7.77 -6.34 9.98
CA PHE A 29 -6.90 -5.18 9.73
C PHE A 29 -6.84 -4.26 10.94
N ILE A 30 -5.77 -3.47 11.00
CA ILE A 30 -5.64 -2.30 11.87
C ILE A 30 -5.14 -1.12 11.03
N ILE A 31 -5.40 0.10 11.48
CA ILE A 31 -4.88 1.29 10.81
C ILE A 31 -3.87 1.97 11.74
N VAL A 32 -2.65 2.14 11.25
CA VAL A 32 -1.60 2.90 11.93
C VAL A 32 -1.41 4.23 11.20
N ARG A 33 -1.83 5.33 11.82
CA ARG A 33 -1.72 6.68 11.26
C ARG A 33 -0.30 7.20 11.42
N GLY A 34 0.19 7.88 10.39
CA GLY A 34 1.53 8.47 10.39
C GLY A 34 2.66 7.44 10.30
N LEU A 35 2.36 6.19 9.93
CA LEU A 35 3.37 5.13 9.78
C LEU A 35 4.45 5.49 8.76
N LEU A 36 4.06 6.17 7.69
CA LEU A 36 4.96 6.73 6.69
C LEU A 36 5.03 8.23 6.88
N ASN A 37 6.25 8.77 6.86
CA ASN A 37 6.46 10.21 6.81
C ASN A 37 6.25 10.74 5.37
N ALA A 38 6.26 12.07 5.21
CA ALA A 38 6.00 12.69 3.91
C ALA A 38 7.04 12.30 2.84
N GLU A 39 8.33 12.23 3.20
CA GLU A 39 9.41 11.87 2.28
C GLU A 39 9.30 10.41 1.83
N GLU A 40 8.95 9.50 2.74
CA GLU A 40 8.70 8.09 2.43
C GLU A 40 7.48 7.92 1.52
N LEU A 41 6.43 8.71 1.75
CA LEU A 41 5.25 8.70 0.91
C LEU A 41 5.56 9.22 -0.50
N ASP A 42 6.38 10.26 -0.63
CA ASP A 42 6.81 10.81 -1.92
C ASP A 42 7.60 9.76 -2.73
N ILE A 43 8.46 8.96 -2.08
CA ILE A 43 9.19 7.86 -2.74
C ILE A 43 8.23 6.80 -3.28
N ILE A 44 7.22 6.43 -2.49
CA ILE A 44 6.20 5.47 -2.93
C ILE A 44 5.38 6.06 -4.09
N GLU A 45 5.00 7.33 -4.00
CA GLU A 45 4.27 8.03 -5.05
C GLU A 45 5.08 8.08 -6.36
N GLU A 46 6.38 8.36 -6.28
CA GLU A 46 7.29 8.33 -7.43
C GLU A 46 7.44 6.91 -7.99
N ALA A 47 7.56 5.88 -7.15
CA ALA A 47 7.67 4.51 -7.64
C ALA A 47 6.37 4.03 -8.34
N VAL A 48 5.21 4.48 -7.86
CA VAL A 48 3.91 4.13 -8.46
C VAL A 48 3.64 4.92 -9.74
N ASN A 49 3.98 6.21 -9.79
CA ASN A 49 3.60 7.11 -10.89
C ASN A 49 4.76 7.49 -11.83
N GLY A 50 5.98 7.07 -11.52
CA GLY A 50 7.20 7.46 -12.22
C GLY A 50 7.39 6.82 -13.59
N PRO A 51 8.49 7.16 -14.29
CA PRO A 51 8.77 6.68 -15.64
C PRO A 51 8.96 5.16 -15.73
N ASP A 52 9.47 4.52 -14.66
CA ASP A 52 9.55 3.06 -14.49
C ASP A 52 8.38 2.50 -13.66
N SER A 53 7.22 3.16 -13.71
CA SER A 53 6.05 2.80 -12.91
C SER A 53 5.56 1.38 -13.15
N LEU A 54 4.86 0.86 -12.13
CA LEU A 54 4.04 -0.33 -12.25
C LEU A 54 3.07 -0.29 -13.45
N THR A 55 2.64 0.92 -13.84
CA THR A 55 1.75 1.12 -14.98
C THR A 55 2.41 0.85 -16.33
N SER A 56 3.75 0.90 -16.43
CA SER A 56 4.50 0.55 -17.64
C SER A 56 4.41 -0.95 -17.98
N TYR A 57 4.11 -1.79 -16.98
CA TYR A 57 3.84 -3.23 -17.14
C TYR A 57 2.33 -3.56 -17.11
N ALA A 58 1.47 -2.55 -17.03
CA ALA A 58 0.03 -2.75 -17.18
C ALA A 58 -0.27 -3.12 -18.62
N TYR A 59 -0.94 -4.25 -18.84
CA TYR A 59 -1.56 -4.49 -20.13
C TYR A 59 -3.04 -4.13 -20.02
N GLY A 60 -3.49 -3.26 -20.92
CA GLY A 60 -4.90 -2.92 -21.06
C GLY A 60 -5.60 -3.93 -21.96
N ASN A 61 -6.76 -4.42 -21.53
CA ASN A 61 -7.68 -5.10 -22.44
C ASN A 61 -8.80 -4.11 -22.77
N ASP A 62 -8.97 -3.80 -24.05
CA ASP A 62 -10.00 -2.89 -24.55
C ASP A 62 -11.38 -3.51 -24.34
N ASP A 63 -12.29 -2.81 -23.66
CA ASP A 63 -13.64 -3.30 -23.40
C ASP A 63 -14.56 -3.18 -24.64
N GLY A 64 -14.07 -2.58 -25.73
CA GLY A 64 -14.82 -2.36 -26.96
C GLY A 64 -15.86 -1.24 -26.87
N GLU A 65 -16.01 -0.58 -25.71
CA GLU A 65 -16.88 0.58 -25.46
C GLU A 65 -16.09 1.86 -25.12
N GLY A 66 -14.77 1.82 -25.27
CA GLY A 66 -13.89 2.98 -25.09
C GLY A 66 -13.37 3.16 -23.66
N ARG A 67 -13.49 2.15 -22.78
CA ARG A 67 -12.83 2.13 -21.47
C ARG A 67 -11.79 1.02 -21.45
N GLU A 68 -10.63 1.33 -20.88
CA GLU A 68 -9.51 0.39 -20.80
C GLU A 68 -9.42 -0.18 -19.39
N ALA A 69 -9.61 -1.48 -19.23
CA ALA A 69 -9.30 -2.16 -17.98
C ALA A 69 -7.79 -2.40 -17.92
N ARG A 70 -7.08 -1.63 -17.10
CA ARG A 70 -5.64 -1.80 -16.87
C ARG A 70 -5.40 -2.75 -15.72
N MET A 71 -4.72 -3.87 -16.01
CA MET A 71 -4.33 -4.85 -15.02
C MET A 71 -2.80 -4.87 -14.91
N CYS A 72 -2.27 -4.42 -13.76
CA CYS A 72 -0.87 -4.59 -13.40
C CYS A 72 -0.74 -5.88 -12.59
N LEU A 73 0.07 -6.83 -13.05
CA LEU A 73 0.45 -7.99 -12.24
C LEU A 73 1.65 -7.61 -11.36
N TRP A 74 1.43 -7.37 -10.07
CA TRP A 74 2.52 -7.32 -9.07
C TRP A 74 3.00 -8.74 -8.76
N ASN A 75 3.63 -9.40 -9.74
CA ASN A 75 3.97 -10.83 -9.64
C ASN A 75 5.41 -11.10 -9.20
N ASN A 76 6.26 -10.09 -9.06
CA ASN A 76 7.64 -10.32 -8.66
C ASN A 76 8.17 -9.13 -7.87
N PRO A 77 8.00 -9.12 -6.54
CA PRO A 77 8.69 -8.15 -5.76
C PRO A 77 10.20 -8.49 -5.69
N GLY A 78 11.06 -7.89 -6.52
CA GLY A 78 12.51 -7.97 -6.35
C GLY A 78 13.06 -7.10 -5.22
N ASN A 79 14.28 -6.59 -5.39
CA ASN A 79 15.14 -6.09 -4.31
C ASN A 79 15.27 -4.55 -4.20
N ASP A 80 14.31 -3.75 -4.69
CA ASP A 80 14.28 -2.29 -4.49
C ASP A 80 13.35 -1.81 -3.35
N THR A 81 13.14 -0.49 -3.20
CA THR A 81 12.32 0.13 -2.13
C THR A 81 10.83 -0.18 -2.21
N THR A 82 10.34 -0.71 -3.34
CA THR A 82 8.99 -1.33 -3.43
C THR A 82 9.03 -2.84 -3.16
N GLY A 83 10.22 -3.34 -2.88
CA GLY A 83 10.63 -4.70 -3.13
C GLY A 83 10.40 -5.03 -4.60
N ALA A 84 11.02 -4.41 -5.61
CA ALA A 84 10.97 -4.81 -7.04
C ALA A 84 12.33 -5.20 -7.63
#